data_AF-E7DPA8-F1
#
_entry.id   AF-E7DPA8-F1
#
_cell.length_a   1.000
_cell.length_b   1.000
_cell.length_c   1.000
_cell.angle_alpha   90.00
_cell.angle_beta   90.00
_cell.angle_gamma   90.00
#
_symmetry.space_group_name_H-M   'P 1'
#
loop_
_entity.id
_entity.type
_entity.pdbx_description
1 polymer ?
#
loop_
_entity_poly.entity_id
_entity_poly.type
_entity_poly.pdbx_seq_one_letter_code
_entity_poly.pdbx_strand_id
1 'polypeptide(L)'
;MMTLLTSCMMLGTIITLSSSHWLLAWAGLEMNTPAIIPIISHQHHPRATEAATKYFLTQATASAMILFASSKNAWQTGQWDISQLSTPSSTTMLTLALAMKPGLTPFHLWLPEVLQGSTLLSATVISTWQKLAPAGLLLMTNDALNQHTLLTLGLASALPGGWLGLNQTQTRKIMAFSSIAHMGWLFAAMTISPNLTILTLATYIILTTAIFMVLSTTTSKTLMDLGTTWLQTPVLLASSMLILMSLGGLPPLTGFMPKWLILTELTTMNLPIAST
;
A
#
# COMPACT_ATOMS: atom_id res chain seq x y z
N MET A 1 -22.14 6.71 13.44
CA MET A 1 -21.00 5.81 13.73
C MET A 1 -19.99 5.76 12.59
N MET A 2 -20.37 5.45 11.35
CA MET A 2 -19.40 5.40 10.24
C MET A 2 -18.70 6.73 9.92
N THR A 3 -19.40 7.86 10.06
CA THR A 3 -18.80 9.20 9.93
C THR A 3 -17.73 9.47 10.99
N LEU A 4 -17.96 9.03 12.23
CA LEU A 4 -16.98 9.14 13.32
C LEU A 4 -15.73 8.26 13.06
N LEU A 5 -15.94 7.03 12.57
CA LEU A 5 -14.83 6.11 12.27
C LEU A 5 -13.97 6.64 11.11
N THR A 6 -14.61 7.14 10.06
CA THR A 6 -13.91 7.76 8.92
C THR A 6 -13.18 9.05 9.32
N SER A 7 -13.78 9.90 10.16
CA SER A 7 -13.07 11.08 10.68
C SER A 7 -11.88 10.69 11.58
N CYS A 8 -12.01 9.65 12.39
CA CYS A 8 -10.91 9.13 13.21
C CYS A 8 -9.75 8.63 12.34
N MET A 9 -10.04 7.91 11.26
CA MET A 9 -9.03 7.50 10.29
C MET A 9 -8.35 8.68 9.60
N MET A 10 -9.10 9.72 9.21
CA MET A 10 -8.51 10.92 8.62
C MET A 10 -7.60 11.64 9.62
N LEU A 11 -8.07 11.81 10.86
CA LEU A 11 -7.30 12.40 11.95
C LEU A 11 -6.01 11.62 12.21
N GLY A 12 -6.09 10.29 12.29
CA GLY A 12 -4.91 9.44 12.46
C GLY A 12 -3.88 9.70 11.38
N THR A 13 -4.28 9.68 10.10
CA THR A 13 -3.37 10.01 8.99
C THR A 13 -2.79 11.43 9.07
N ILE A 14 -3.58 12.44 9.44
CA ILE A 14 -3.11 13.83 9.57
C ILE A 14 -2.10 13.97 10.72
N ILE A 15 -2.34 13.29 11.84
CA ILE A 15 -1.41 13.27 12.98
C ILE A 15 -0.08 12.66 12.55
N THR A 16 -0.10 11.54 11.81
CA THR A 16 1.15 10.91 11.34
C THR A 16 1.95 11.79 10.40
N LEU A 17 1.28 12.55 9.53
CA LEU A 17 1.94 13.37 8.51
C LEU A 17 2.38 14.75 9.04
N SER A 18 1.83 15.20 10.17
CA SER A 18 2.22 16.47 10.80
C SER A 18 3.16 16.31 11.99
N SER A 19 3.31 15.09 12.51
CA SER A 19 4.18 14.83 13.66
C SER A 19 5.67 14.93 13.30
N SER A 20 6.45 15.53 14.20
CA SER A 20 7.91 15.43 14.23
C SER A 20 8.42 14.36 15.21
N HIS A 21 7.60 13.93 16.16
CA HIS A 21 7.98 13.00 17.22
C HIS A 21 7.48 11.57 16.94
N TRP A 22 8.35 10.57 17.08
CA TRP A 22 8.03 9.15 16.81
C TRP A 22 6.80 8.63 17.54
N LEU A 23 6.66 8.93 18.84
CA LEU A 23 5.51 8.50 19.63
C LEU A 23 4.18 9.04 19.07
N LEU A 24 4.17 10.29 18.58
CA LEU A 24 2.97 10.90 18.01
C LEU A 24 2.65 10.30 16.63
N ALA A 25 3.68 10.07 15.81
CA ALA A 25 3.52 9.32 14.56
C ALA A 25 2.95 7.92 14.81
N TRP A 26 3.44 7.21 15.82
CA TRP A 26 2.89 5.90 16.18
C TRP A 26 1.45 6.00 16.67
N ALA A 27 1.11 6.98 17.51
CA ALA A 27 -0.26 7.17 17.98
C ALA A 27 -1.24 7.43 16.83
N GLY A 28 -0.83 8.22 15.82
CA GLY A 28 -1.64 8.43 14.61
C GLY A 28 -1.84 7.14 13.79
N LEU A 29 -0.80 6.31 13.66
CA LEU A 29 -0.90 5.00 13.01
C LEU A 29 -1.81 4.04 13.77
N GLU A 30 -1.74 4.05 15.10
CA GLU A 30 -2.61 3.23 15.94
C GLU A 30 -4.05 3.70 15.91
N MET A 31 -4.34 5.00 15.83
CA MET A 31 -5.73 5.48 15.68
C MET A 31 -6.42 4.92 14.42
N ASN A 32 -5.66 4.63 13.36
CA ASN A 32 -6.20 4.06 12.14
C ASN A 32 -6.65 2.59 12.30
N THR A 33 -6.00 1.80 13.17
CA THR A 33 -6.27 0.35 13.28
C THR A 33 -7.62 0.02 13.93
N PRO A 34 -8.05 0.59 15.08
CA PRO A 34 -9.37 0.34 15.64
C PRO A 34 -10.46 1.04 14.84
N ALA A 35 -10.15 2.11 14.10
CA ALA A 35 -11.14 2.82 13.30
C ALA A 35 -11.57 2.03 12.05
N ILE A 36 -10.64 1.29 11.41
CA ILE A 36 -10.94 0.49 10.21
C ILE A 36 -11.56 -0.88 10.52
N ILE A 37 -11.30 -1.48 11.70
CA ILE A 37 -11.81 -2.81 12.06
C ILE A 37 -13.35 -2.89 11.96
N PRO A 38 -14.14 -1.97 12.54
CA PRO A 38 -15.60 -1.98 12.40
C PRO A 38 -16.07 -1.73 10.95
N ILE A 39 -15.28 -1.01 10.15
CA ILE A 39 -15.57 -0.79 8.73
C ILE A 39 -15.41 -2.10 7.93
N ILE A 40 -14.43 -2.94 8.28
CA ILE A 40 -14.23 -4.26 7.68
C ILE A 40 -15.34 -5.24 8.11
N SER A 41 -15.66 -5.28 9.41
CA SER A 41 -16.60 -6.25 9.98
C SER A 41 -18.08 -5.88 9.85
N HIS A 42 -18.40 -4.77 9.16
CA HIS A 42 -19.78 -4.24 9.03
C HIS A 42 -20.81 -5.26 8.53
N GLN A 43 -20.43 -6.22 7.69
CA GLN A 43 -21.36 -7.23 7.16
C GLN A 43 -21.73 -8.33 8.18
N HIS A 44 -21.08 -8.39 9.34
CA HIS A 44 -21.30 -9.40 10.38
C HIS A 44 -21.26 -10.86 9.88
N HIS A 45 -20.50 -11.12 8.81
CA HIS A 45 -20.30 -12.45 8.23
C HIS A 45 -18.98 -13.04 8.71
N PRO A 46 -18.84 -14.38 8.89
CA PRO A 46 -17.60 -15.01 9.36
C PRO A 46 -16.36 -14.66 8.52
N ARG A 47 -16.51 -14.48 7.21
CA ARG A 47 -15.41 -14.00 6.35
C ARG A 47 -14.96 -12.57 6.65
N ALA A 48 -15.89 -11.70 7.04
CA ALA A 48 -15.58 -10.31 7.39
C ALA A 48 -14.91 -10.24 8.77
N THR A 49 -15.30 -11.11 9.71
CA THR A 49 -14.63 -11.21 11.01
C THR A 49 -13.23 -11.80 10.87
N GLU A 50 -13.03 -12.83 10.04
CA GLU A 50 -11.70 -13.38 9.72
C GLU A 50 -10.78 -12.33 9.05
N ALA A 51 -11.31 -11.54 8.11
CA ALA A 51 -10.57 -10.44 7.51
C ALA A 51 -10.18 -9.38 8.56
N ALA A 52 -11.11 -9.01 9.44
CA ALA A 52 -10.84 -8.04 10.50
C ALA A 52 -9.76 -8.53 11.49
N THR A 53 -9.79 -9.80 11.88
CA THR A 53 -8.78 -10.37 12.79
C THR A 53 -7.40 -10.47 12.14
N LYS A 54 -7.32 -10.90 10.87
CA LYS A 54 -6.07 -10.93 10.10
C LYS A 54 -5.46 -9.54 9.94
N TYR A 55 -6.30 -8.54 9.62
CA TYR A 55 -5.87 -7.15 9.53
C TYR A 55 -5.35 -6.63 10.88
N PHE A 56 -6.09 -6.86 11.97
CA PHE A 56 -5.68 -6.40 13.29
C PHE A 56 -4.33 -6.99 13.72
N LEU A 57 -4.17 -8.32 13.62
CA LEU A 57 -2.94 -8.99 14.04
C LEU A 57 -1.71 -8.50 13.26
N THR A 58 -1.84 -8.37 11.94
CA THR A 58 -0.74 -7.90 11.08
C THR A 58 -0.41 -6.43 11.31
N GLN A 59 -1.40 -5.57 11.50
CA GLN A 59 -1.16 -4.14 11.75
C GLN A 59 -0.65 -3.85 13.15
N ALA A 60 -1.12 -4.58 14.18
CA ALA A 60 -0.67 -4.45 15.56
C ALA A 60 0.78 -4.93 15.73
N THR A 61 1.16 -6.01 15.03
CA THR A 61 2.55 -6.48 15.00
C THR A 61 3.46 -5.47 14.30
N ALA A 62 3.02 -4.93 13.17
CA ALA A 62 3.77 -3.88 12.48
C ALA A 62 3.91 -2.60 13.32
N SER A 63 2.85 -2.15 14.01
CA SER A 63 2.92 -0.97 14.87
C SER A 63 3.80 -1.18 16.10
N ALA A 64 3.75 -2.37 16.71
CA ALA A 64 4.67 -2.74 17.80
C ALA A 64 6.14 -2.73 17.32
N MET A 65 6.42 -3.20 16.11
CA MET A 65 7.76 -3.12 15.52
C MET A 65 8.21 -1.68 15.25
N ILE A 66 7.31 -0.79 14.83
CA ILE A 66 7.62 0.65 14.68
C ILE A 66 8.01 1.26 16.03
N LEU A 67 7.22 0.99 17.09
CA LEU A 67 7.58 1.45 18.44
C LEU A 67 8.92 0.89 18.89
N PHE A 68 9.15 -0.40 18.68
CA PHE A 68 10.39 -1.04 19.10
C PHE A 68 11.61 -0.49 18.34
N ALA A 69 11.48 -0.21 17.04
CA ALA A 69 12.52 0.46 16.27
C ALA A 69 12.81 1.87 16.80
N SER A 70 11.76 2.65 17.06
CA SER A 70 11.90 4.03 17.57
C SER A 70 12.46 4.09 18.99
N SER A 71 12.04 3.19 19.89
CA SER A 71 12.55 3.15 21.27
C SER A 71 14.00 2.70 21.31
N LYS A 72 14.39 1.76 20.45
CA LYS A 72 15.79 1.37 20.28
C LYS A 72 16.66 2.51 19.77
N ASN A 73 16.15 3.29 18.81
CA ASN A 73 16.85 4.48 18.31
C ASN A 73 16.99 5.54 19.42
N ALA A 74 15.90 5.83 20.14
CA ALA A 74 15.89 6.79 21.24
C ALA A 74 16.78 6.36 22.41
N TRP A 75 16.88 5.05 22.68
CA TRP A 75 17.80 4.52 23.69
C TRP A 75 19.27 4.80 23.33
N GLN A 76 19.62 4.75 22.04
CA GLN A 76 21.00 4.93 21.58
C GLN A 76 21.37 6.40 21.36
N THR A 77 20.42 7.23 20.92
CA THR A 77 20.67 8.64 20.54
C THR A 77 20.15 9.65 21.56
N GLY A 78 19.23 9.24 22.45
CA GLY A 78 18.54 10.13 23.38
C GLY A 78 17.44 10.99 22.75
N GLN A 79 17.17 10.84 21.44
CA GLN A 79 16.25 11.70 20.69
C GLN A 79 15.08 10.90 20.10
N TRP A 80 13.92 11.55 20.01
CA TRP A 80 12.67 10.97 19.49
C TRP A 80 12.21 11.62 18.17
N ASP A 81 13.07 12.41 17.54
CA ASP A 81 12.78 13.07 16.28
C ASP A 81 12.74 12.05 15.12
N ILE A 82 11.81 12.24 14.19
CA ILE A 82 11.61 11.35 13.04
C ILE A 82 12.80 11.41 12.07
N SER A 83 13.38 12.61 11.91
CA SER A 83 14.49 12.85 10.98
C SER A 83 15.80 12.16 11.42
N GLN A 84 15.95 11.86 12.71
CA GLN A 84 17.20 11.41 13.31
C GLN A 84 17.22 9.89 13.56
N LEU A 85 17.09 9.11 12.49
CA LEU A 85 17.32 7.65 12.53
C LEU A 85 18.78 7.34 12.18
N SER A 86 19.63 7.16 13.19
CA SER A 86 21.06 6.99 12.96
C SER A 86 21.52 5.53 12.97
N THR A 87 20.81 4.64 13.68
CA THR A 87 21.35 3.31 13.95
C THR A 87 20.86 2.28 12.92
N PRO A 88 21.77 1.51 12.28
CA PRO A 88 21.41 0.64 11.16
C PRO A 88 20.42 -0.46 11.55
N SER A 89 20.45 -0.88 12.82
CA SER A 89 19.51 -1.87 13.34
C SER A 89 18.10 -1.31 13.57
N SER A 90 17.96 -0.02 13.85
CA SER A 90 16.63 0.62 14.00
C SER A 90 16.05 0.96 12.63
N THR A 91 16.86 1.45 11.70
CA THR A 91 16.42 1.75 10.33
C THR A 91 15.95 0.50 9.60
N THR A 92 16.69 -0.61 9.67
CA THR A 92 16.27 -1.89 9.05
C THR A 92 14.98 -2.42 9.68
N MET A 93 14.85 -2.40 11.00
CA MET A 93 13.62 -2.80 11.68
C MET A 93 12.42 -1.92 11.30
N LEU A 94 12.63 -0.61 11.21
CA LEU A 94 11.62 0.33 10.76
C LEU A 94 11.21 0.06 9.30
N THR A 95 12.15 -0.17 8.39
CA THR A 95 11.84 -0.50 6.99
C THR A 95 11.00 -1.76 6.89
N LEU A 96 11.31 -2.81 7.66
CA LEU A 96 10.53 -4.05 7.69
C LEU A 96 9.12 -3.81 8.25
N ALA A 97 8.99 -3.02 9.31
CA ALA A 97 7.70 -2.69 9.91
C ALA A 97 6.82 -1.85 8.95
N LEU A 98 7.42 -0.87 8.27
CA LEU A 98 6.75 -0.07 7.25
C LEU A 98 6.50 -0.84 5.95
N ALA A 99 7.21 -1.94 5.68
CA ALA A 99 6.92 -2.86 4.58
C ALA A 99 5.74 -3.79 4.89
N MET A 100 5.58 -4.20 6.16
CA MET A 100 4.44 -5.00 6.61
C MET A 100 3.10 -4.27 6.46
N LYS A 101 3.03 -2.98 6.84
CA LYS A 101 1.78 -2.19 6.83
C LYS A 101 1.07 -2.10 5.46
N PRO A 102 1.74 -1.80 4.34
CA PRO A 102 1.15 -1.80 3.01
C PRO A 102 1.12 -3.19 2.35
N GLY A 103 1.72 -4.22 2.97
CA GLY A 103 1.66 -5.61 2.53
C GLY A 103 2.72 -6.01 1.50
N LEU A 104 3.96 -5.54 1.62
CA LEU A 104 5.06 -6.01 0.77
C LEU A 104 5.47 -7.45 1.13
N THR A 105 6.12 -8.12 0.21
CA THR A 105 6.75 -9.42 0.44
C THR A 105 7.92 -9.31 1.41
N PRO A 106 8.10 -10.30 2.32
CA PRO A 106 7.36 -11.57 2.43
C PRO A 106 5.99 -11.45 3.14
N PHE A 107 5.66 -10.30 3.72
CA PHE A 107 4.47 -10.07 4.56
C PHE A 107 3.16 -9.84 3.80
N HIS A 108 3.12 -10.13 2.51
CA HIS A 108 2.00 -9.84 1.61
C HIS A 108 0.74 -10.71 1.81
N LEU A 109 0.84 -11.84 2.52
CA LEU A 109 -0.22 -12.87 2.58
C LEU A 109 -1.55 -12.37 3.16
N TRP A 110 -1.51 -11.38 4.05
CA TRP A 110 -2.74 -10.86 4.66
C TRP A 110 -3.59 -10.06 3.68
N LEU A 111 -2.97 -9.37 2.72
CA LEU A 111 -3.65 -8.36 1.91
C LEU A 111 -4.72 -8.97 0.96
N PRO A 112 -4.45 -10.05 0.20
CA PRO A 112 -5.47 -10.70 -0.64
C PRO A 112 -6.65 -11.28 0.15
N GLU A 113 -6.40 -11.80 1.34
CA GLU A 113 -7.43 -12.42 2.19
C GLU A 113 -8.34 -11.35 2.81
N VAL A 114 -7.74 -10.28 3.35
CA VAL A 114 -8.50 -9.17 3.93
C VAL A 114 -9.36 -8.48 2.87
N LEU A 115 -8.82 -8.19 1.68
CA LEU A 115 -9.60 -7.58 0.61
C LEU A 115 -10.76 -8.49 0.17
N GLN A 116 -10.56 -9.80 0.07
CA GLN A 116 -11.62 -10.74 -0.32
C GLN A 116 -12.73 -10.87 0.74
N GLY A 117 -12.41 -10.74 2.03
CA GLY A 117 -13.40 -10.77 3.11
C GLY A 117 -14.14 -9.44 3.34
N SER A 118 -13.59 -8.33 2.81
CA SER A 118 -14.13 -6.97 2.96
C SER A 118 -15.11 -6.56 1.85
N THR A 119 -15.87 -5.48 2.03
CA THR A 119 -16.74 -4.93 0.97
C THR A 119 -15.91 -4.22 -0.10
N LEU A 120 -16.45 -3.98 -1.29
CA LEU A 120 -15.71 -3.25 -2.33
C LEU A 120 -15.32 -1.83 -1.87
N LEU A 121 -16.20 -1.16 -1.11
CA LEU A 121 -15.91 0.16 -0.55
C LEU A 121 -14.82 0.12 0.52
N SER A 122 -14.83 -0.86 1.44
CA SER A 122 -13.76 -0.95 2.43
C SER A 122 -12.44 -1.42 1.80
N ALA A 123 -12.49 -2.24 0.76
CA ALA A 123 -11.34 -2.60 -0.06
C ALA A 123 -10.68 -1.38 -0.72
N THR A 124 -11.46 -0.37 -1.15
CA THR A 124 -10.88 0.88 -1.69
C THR A 124 -10.08 1.62 -0.62
N VAL A 125 -10.66 1.76 0.57
CA VAL A 125 -10.03 2.47 1.70
C VAL A 125 -8.74 1.78 2.14
N ILE A 126 -8.74 0.44 2.22
CA ILE A 126 -7.55 -0.35 2.59
C ILE A 126 -6.46 -0.24 1.52
N SER A 127 -6.83 -0.29 0.24
CA SER A 127 -5.87 -0.26 -0.86
C SER A 127 -5.31 1.12 -1.19
N THR A 128 -5.92 2.20 -0.67
CA THR A 128 -5.53 3.60 -0.98
C THR A 128 -5.19 4.38 0.29
N TRP A 129 -6.18 4.71 1.11
CA TRP A 129 -6.04 5.58 2.27
C TRP A 129 -5.06 5.04 3.31
N GLN A 130 -5.14 3.74 3.62
CA GLN A 130 -4.26 3.11 4.61
C GLN A 130 -2.78 3.05 4.18
N LYS A 131 -2.47 3.33 2.90
CA LYS A 131 -1.09 3.39 2.40
C LYS A 131 -0.46 4.78 2.53
N LEU A 132 -1.25 5.83 2.73
CA LEU A 132 -0.76 7.22 2.81
C LEU A 132 0.15 7.46 4.03
N ALA A 133 -0.29 7.07 5.23
CA ALA A 133 0.50 7.29 6.45
C ALA A 133 1.83 6.52 6.44
N PRO A 134 1.88 5.21 6.10
CA PRO A 134 3.15 4.49 5.98
C PRO A 134 4.07 5.07 4.90
N ALA A 135 3.52 5.48 3.74
CA ALA A 135 4.32 6.11 2.68
C ALA A 135 4.88 7.47 3.11
N GLY A 136 4.12 8.26 3.87
CA GLY A 136 4.58 9.53 4.44
C GLY A 136 5.74 9.34 5.42
N LEU A 137 5.69 8.33 6.28
CA LEU A 137 6.81 8.03 7.19
C LEU A 137 8.06 7.54 6.44
N LEU A 138 7.90 6.76 5.36
CA LEU A 138 9.03 6.40 4.49
C LEU A 138 9.67 7.64 3.86
N LEU A 139 8.85 8.59 3.38
CA LEU A 139 9.34 9.85 2.82
C LEU A 139 10.09 10.71 3.84
N MET A 140 9.56 10.84 5.06
CA MET A 140 10.20 11.62 6.13
C MET A 140 11.53 11.05 6.60
N THR A 141 11.74 9.74 6.40
CA THR A 141 12.93 9.02 6.87
C THR A 141 13.88 8.63 5.75
N ASN A 142 13.63 9.07 4.51
CA ASN A 142 14.30 8.58 3.31
C ASN A 142 15.83 8.62 3.39
N ASP A 143 16.39 9.68 3.96
CA ASP A 143 17.85 9.89 4.06
C ASP A 143 18.56 8.84 4.94
N ALA A 144 17.83 8.22 5.88
CA ALA A 144 18.36 7.25 6.83
C ALA A 144 18.14 5.78 6.42
N LEU A 145 17.29 5.52 5.42
CA LEU A 145 16.91 4.16 5.06
C LEU A 145 18.00 3.48 4.23
N ASN A 146 18.21 2.19 4.49
CA ASN A 146 19.18 1.41 3.73
C ASN A 146 18.64 1.08 2.33
N GLN A 147 19.26 1.66 1.31
CA GLN A 147 18.90 1.49 -0.09
C GLN A 147 18.86 0.01 -0.53
N HIS A 148 19.81 -0.82 -0.08
CA HIS A 148 19.82 -2.25 -0.43
C HIS A 148 18.59 -2.98 0.10
N THR A 149 18.14 -2.66 1.31
CA THR A 149 16.94 -3.28 1.89
C THR A 149 15.67 -2.83 1.18
N LEU A 150 15.57 -1.55 0.81
CA LEU A 150 14.42 -1.04 0.06
C LEU A 150 14.32 -1.68 -1.33
N LEU A 151 15.44 -1.77 -2.05
CA LEU A 151 15.47 -2.31 -3.40
C LEU A 151 15.20 -3.82 -3.42
N THR A 152 15.75 -4.57 -2.45
CA THR A 152 15.45 -6.01 -2.31
C THR A 152 13.98 -6.27 -2.00
N LEU A 153 13.36 -5.51 -1.09
CA LEU A 153 11.92 -5.59 -0.82
C LEU A 153 11.08 -5.17 -2.04
N GLY A 154 11.52 -4.16 -2.78
CA GLY A 154 10.87 -3.68 -4.00
C GLY A 154 10.83 -4.74 -5.10
N LEU A 155 11.97 -5.32 -5.44
CA LEU A 155 12.07 -6.40 -6.44
C LEU A 155 11.33 -7.66 -5.98
N ALA A 156 11.51 -8.05 -4.72
CA ALA A 156 10.85 -9.22 -4.16
C ALA A 156 9.32 -9.11 -4.18
N SER A 157 8.75 -7.91 -4.20
CA SER A 157 7.29 -7.69 -4.21
C SER A 157 6.72 -7.57 -5.61
N ALA A 158 7.47 -6.99 -6.55
CA ALA A 158 7.06 -6.88 -7.96
C ALA A 158 6.82 -8.25 -8.60
N LEU A 159 7.73 -9.21 -8.38
CA LEU A 159 7.68 -10.54 -9.00
C LEU A 159 6.46 -11.39 -8.59
N PRO A 160 6.25 -11.73 -7.29
CA PRO A 160 5.10 -12.52 -6.86
C PRO A 160 3.80 -11.74 -6.94
N GLY A 161 3.81 -10.41 -6.87
CA GLY A 161 2.63 -9.59 -7.19
C GLY A 161 2.13 -9.86 -8.62
N GLY A 162 3.05 -9.96 -9.60
CA GLY A 162 2.70 -10.37 -10.95
C GLY A 162 2.25 -11.84 -11.04
N TRP A 163 3.09 -12.77 -10.56
CA TRP A 163 2.84 -14.21 -10.72
C TRP A 163 1.56 -14.67 -10.03
N LEU A 164 1.38 -14.32 -8.75
CA LEU A 164 0.23 -14.79 -7.96
C LEU A 164 -1.08 -14.17 -8.43
N GLY A 165 -1.02 -12.98 -9.04
CA GLY A 165 -2.18 -12.31 -9.63
C GLY A 165 -2.76 -13.06 -10.84
N LEU A 166 -1.92 -13.72 -11.65
CA LEU A 166 -2.35 -14.44 -12.85
C LEU A 166 -3.29 -15.62 -12.55
N ASN A 167 -3.17 -16.23 -11.37
CA ASN A 167 -3.96 -17.40 -10.98
C ASN A 167 -5.22 -17.04 -10.17
N GLN A 168 -5.68 -15.78 -10.21
CA GLN A 168 -6.86 -15.36 -9.46
C GLN A 168 -8.04 -15.05 -10.39
N THR A 169 -9.22 -15.55 -10.02
CA THR A 169 -10.50 -15.24 -10.70
C THR A 169 -11.33 -14.18 -9.99
N GLN A 170 -10.99 -13.88 -8.73
CA GLN A 170 -11.69 -12.92 -7.88
C GLN A 170 -11.10 -11.53 -8.06
N THR A 171 -11.94 -10.55 -8.41
CA THR A 171 -11.48 -9.19 -8.75
C THR A 171 -10.72 -8.52 -7.61
N ARG A 172 -11.19 -8.71 -6.36
CA ARG A 172 -10.54 -8.16 -5.15
C ARG A 172 -9.15 -8.74 -4.90
N LYS A 173 -8.93 -10.02 -5.21
CA LYS A 173 -7.59 -10.65 -5.11
C LYS A 173 -6.66 -10.20 -6.23
N ILE A 174 -7.17 -10.02 -7.45
CA ILE A 174 -6.38 -9.45 -8.55
C ILE A 174 -5.89 -8.05 -8.17
N MET A 175 -6.79 -7.21 -7.65
CA MET A 175 -6.45 -5.87 -7.15
C MET A 175 -5.52 -5.90 -5.93
N ALA A 176 -5.59 -6.93 -5.09
CA ALA A 176 -4.63 -7.14 -4.01
C ALA A 176 -3.20 -7.31 -4.54
N PHE A 177 -3.03 -8.22 -5.50
CA PHE A 177 -1.73 -8.51 -6.08
C PHE A 177 -1.19 -7.38 -6.94
N SER A 178 -2.06 -6.63 -7.64
CA SER A 178 -1.63 -5.39 -8.30
C SER A 178 -1.11 -4.37 -7.29
N SER A 179 -1.76 -4.23 -6.12
CA SER A 179 -1.27 -3.34 -5.07
C SER A 179 0.10 -3.75 -4.53
N ILE A 180 0.36 -5.05 -4.38
CA ILE A 180 1.66 -5.58 -3.94
C ILE A 180 2.74 -5.22 -4.96
N ALA A 181 2.46 -5.43 -6.25
CA ALA A 181 3.40 -5.09 -7.32
C ALA A 181 3.69 -3.58 -7.39
N HIS A 182 2.66 -2.73 -7.30
CA HIS A 182 2.83 -1.27 -7.32
C HIS A 182 3.56 -0.74 -6.09
N MET A 183 3.35 -1.33 -4.91
CA MET A 183 4.14 -1.00 -3.72
C MET A 183 5.61 -1.39 -3.90
N GLY A 184 5.91 -2.46 -4.64
CA GLY A 184 7.28 -2.80 -5.01
C GLY A 184 7.95 -1.72 -5.86
N TRP A 185 7.26 -1.22 -6.88
CA TRP A 185 7.71 -0.07 -7.67
C TRP A 185 7.90 1.19 -6.83
N LEU A 186 7.01 1.44 -5.86
CA LEU A 186 7.14 2.57 -4.94
C LEU A 186 8.40 2.45 -4.08
N PHE A 187 8.72 1.27 -3.56
CA PHE A 187 9.95 1.03 -2.78
C PHE A 187 11.21 1.18 -3.65
N ALA A 188 11.17 0.75 -4.92
CA ALA A 188 12.26 1.02 -5.87
C ALA A 188 12.40 2.51 -6.21
N ALA A 189 11.29 3.25 -6.29
CA ALA A 189 11.35 4.71 -6.50
C ALA A 189 11.98 5.43 -5.30
N MET A 190 11.77 4.94 -4.07
CA MET A 190 12.28 5.57 -2.84
C MET A 190 13.80 5.63 -2.82
N THR A 191 14.47 4.62 -3.37
CA THR A 191 15.94 4.61 -3.43
C THR A 191 16.51 5.66 -4.39
N ILE A 192 15.69 6.20 -5.29
CA ILE A 192 16.10 7.13 -6.34
C ILE A 192 15.80 8.56 -5.96
N SER A 193 14.51 8.90 -5.80
CA SER A 193 14.11 10.24 -5.41
C SER A 193 12.73 10.27 -4.75
N PRO A 194 12.53 11.15 -3.74
CA PRO A 194 11.23 11.30 -3.10
C PRO A 194 10.15 11.79 -4.07
N ASN A 195 10.51 12.64 -5.05
CA ASN A 195 9.55 13.16 -6.02
C ASN A 195 8.95 12.06 -6.92
N LEU A 196 9.77 11.10 -7.38
CA LEU A 196 9.27 9.96 -8.15
C LEU A 196 8.34 9.09 -7.32
N THR A 197 8.59 8.95 -6.02
CA THR A 197 7.75 8.13 -5.15
C THR A 197 6.36 8.74 -4.99
N ILE A 198 6.28 10.06 -4.80
CA ILE A 198 5.02 10.80 -4.71
C ILE A 198 4.25 10.63 -6.02
N LEU A 199 4.91 10.74 -7.18
CA LEU A 199 4.30 10.50 -8.48
C LEU A 199 3.74 9.07 -8.60
N THR A 200 4.51 8.06 -8.18
CA THR A 200 4.08 6.64 -8.25
C THR A 200 2.90 6.35 -7.33
N LEU A 201 2.90 6.94 -6.13
CA LEU A 201 1.82 6.79 -5.17
C LEU A 201 0.54 7.48 -5.68
N ALA A 202 0.66 8.71 -6.18
CA ALA A 202 -0.47 9.48 -6.69
C ALA A 202 -1.13 8.79 -7.89
N THR A 203 -0.33 8.36 -8.88
CA THR A 203 -0.83 7.60 -10.04
C THR A 203 -1.52 6.31 -9.61
N TYR A 204 -0.92 5.55 -8.70
CA TYR A 204 -1.52 4.33 -8.15
C TYR A 204 -2.86 4.61 -7.44
N ILE A 205 -2.95 5.62 -6.57
CA ILE A 205 -4.19 5.95 -5.85
C ILE A 205 -5.30 6.35 -6.83
N ILE A 206 -5.00 7.18 -7.83
CA ILE A 206 -5.99 7.62 -8.83
C ILE A 206 -6.53 6.42 -9.63
N LEU A 207 -5.65 5.54 -10.12
CA LEU A 207 -6.06 4.41 -10.94
C LEU A 207 -6.80 3.34 -10.13
N THR A 208 -6.36 3.07 -8.90
CA THR A 208 -7.02 2.08 -8.04
C THR A 208 -8.38 2.55 -7.54
N THR A 209 -8.52 3.82 -7.15
CA THR A 209 -9.85 4.37 -6.83
C THR A 209 -10.77 4.27 -8.03
N ALA A 210 -10.31 4.63 -9.24
CA ALA A 210 -11.11 4.54 -10.45
C ALA A 210 -11.63 3.12 -10.73
N ILE A 211 -10.76 2.10 -10.71
CA ILE A 211 -11.20 0.71 -10.99
C ILE A 211 -12.11 0.16 -9.89
N PHE A 212 -11.83 0.45 -8.61
CA PHE A 212 -12.73 0.00 -7.55
C PHE A 212 -14.11 0.71 -7.61
N MET A 213 -14.16 1.97 -8.03
CA MET A 213 -15.43 2.65 -8.26
C MET A 213 -16.23 1.95 -9.36
N VAL A 214 -15.59 1.59 -10.49
CA VAL A 214 -16.22 0.76 -11.54
C VAL A 214 -16.77 -0.54 -10.95
N LEU A 215 -15.93 -1.32 -10.26
CA LEU A 215 -16.34 -2.60 -9.65
C LEU A 215 -17.49 -2.42 -8.65
N SER A 216 -17.52 -1.31 -7.91
CA SER A 216 -18.58 -1.01 -6.95
C SER A 216 -19.91 -0.69 -7.63
N THR A 217 -19.88 0.04 -8.74
CA THR A 217 -21.08 0.40 -9.50
C THR A 217 -21.70 -0.79 -10.23
N THR A 218 -20.88 -1.72 -10.73
CA THR A 218 -21.35 -2.95 -11.40
C THR A 218 -21.57 -4.12 -10.44
N THR A 219 -21.18 -3.98 -9.17
CA THR A 219 -21.21 -5.04 -8.15
C THR A 219 -20.46 -6.33 -8.53
N SER A 220 -19.51 -6.27 -9.46
CA SER A 220 -18.80 -7.43 -10.00
C SER A 220 -17.72 -7.96 -9.06
N LYS A 221 -17.89 -9.19 -8.55
CA LYS A 221 -16.94 -9.84 -7.62
C LYS A 221 -16.00 -10.80 -8.34
N THR A 222 -16.43 -11.36 -9.46
CA THR A 222 -15.67 -12.31 -10.27
C THR A 222 -15.39 -11.77 -11.67
N LEU A 223 -14.41 -12.36 -12.36
CA LEU A 223 -14.14 -12.06 -13.78
C LEU A 223 -15.36 -12.33 -14.68
N MET A 224 -16.16 -13.34 -14.35
CA MET A 224 -17.36 -13.67 -15.11
C MET A 224 -18.43 -12.58 -14.97
N ASP A 225 -18.59 -12.03 -13.76
CA ASP A 225 -19.51 -10.90 -13.53
C ASP A 225 -19.07 -9.67 -14.32
N LEU A 226 -17.77 -9.37 -14.39
CA LEU A 226 -17.24 -8.30 -15.22
C LEU A 226 -17.55 -8.52 -16.70
N GLY A 227 -17.43 -9.75 -17.20
CA GLY A 227 -17.69 -10.08 -18.60
C GLY A 227 -19.13 -9.82 -19.04
N THR A 228 -20.11 -9.98 -18.15
CA THR A 228 -21.53 -9.75 -18.47
C THR A 228 -21.94 -8.28 -18.42
N THR A 229 -21.12 -7.40 -17.84
CA THR A 229 -21.43 -5.95 -17.73
C THR A 229 -21.49 -5.22 -19.06
N TRP A 230 -20.86 -5.75 -20.12
CA TRP A 230 -20.89 -5.16 -21.47
C TRP A 230 -22.31 -4.88 -21.96
N LEU A 231 -23.23 -5.80 -21.70
CA LEU A 231 -24.62 -5.72 -22.15
C LEU A 231 -25.40 -4.61 -21.43
N GLN A 232 -24.98 -4.20 -20.24
CA GLN A 232 -25.68 -3.21 -19.43
C GLN A 232 -25.06 -1.82 -19.55
N THR A 233 -23.72 -1.71 -19.47
CA THR A 233 -23.01 -0.43 -19.41
C THR A 233 -21.72 -0.46 -20.24
N PRO A 234 -21.81 -0.45 -21.59
CA PRO A 234 -20.65 -0.63 -22.47
C PRO A 234 -19.59 0.47 -22.31
N VAL A 235 -20.01 1.71 -22.05
CA VAL A 235 -19.11 2.85 -21.81
C VAL A 235 -18.27 2.63 -20.54
N LEU A 236 -18.89 2.10 -19.49
CA LEU A 236 -18.21 1.82 -18.23
C LEU A 236 -17.17 0.71 -18.40
N LEU A 237 -17.51 -0.36 -19.15
CA LEU A 237 -16.55 -1.43 -19.44
C LEU A 237 -15.37 -0.92 -20.28
N ALA A 238 -15.61 -0.08 -21.30
CA ALA A 238 -14.54 0.53 -22.09
C ALA A 238 -13.60 1.39 -21.21
N SER A 239 -14.15 2.17 -20.28
CA SER A 239 -13.33 2.93 -19.32
C SER A 239 -12.51 2.01 -18.40
N SER A 240 -13.08 0.89 -17.97
CA SER A 240 -12.39 -0.10 -17.13
C SER A 240 -11.20 -0.73 -17.85
N MET A 241 -11.33 -0.99 -19.16
CA MET A 241 -10.24 -1.50 -19.99
C MET A 241 -9.07 -0.51 -20.05
N LEU A 242 -9.34 0.77 -20.28
CA LEU A 242 -8.31 1.82 -20.28
C LEU A 242 -7.62 1.94 -18.91
N ILE A 243 -8.38 1.87 -17.82
CA ILE A 243 -7.83 1.92 -16.46
C ILE A 243 -6.94 0.70 -16.19
N LEU A 244 -7.37 -0.51 -16.56
CA LEU A 244 -6.57 -1.73 -16.38
C LEU A 244 -5.28 -1.70 -17.23
N MET A 245 -5.36 -1.22 -18.47
CA MET A 245 -4.18 -1.01 -19.32
C MET A 245 -3.22 0.02 -18.72
N SER A 246 -3.74 1.07 -18.10
CA SER A 246 -2.92 2.07 -17.42
C SER A 246 -2.25 1.51 -16.15
N LEU A 247 -2.93 0.68 -15.35
CA LEU A 247 -2.32 -0.05 -14.22
C LEU A 247 -1.20 -1.01 -14.70
N GLY A 248 -1.43 -1.66 -15.84
CA GLY A 248 -0.41 -2.45 -16.54
C GLY A 248 0.82 -1.62 -16.92
N GLY A 249 0.64 -0.32 -17.17
CA GLY A 249 1.70 0.58 -17.59
C GLY A 249 1.99 0.48 -19.08
N LEU A 250 0.95 0.41 -19.92
CA LEU A 250 1.12 0.44 -21.37
C LEU A 250 1.28 1.89 -21.86
N PRO A 251 2.28 2.20 -22.72
CA PRO A 251 2.28 3.46 -23.47
C PRO A 251 1.06 3.48 -24.42
N PRO A 252 0.27 4.55 -24.53
CA PRO A 252 0.48 5.97 -24.16
C PRO A 252 -0.18 6.42 -22.83
N LEU A 253 -0.53 5.51 -21.92
CA LEU A 253 -1.32 5.83 -20.72
C LEU A 253 -0.47 6.35 -19.55
N THR A 254 -1.11 7.06 -18.62
CA THR A 254 -0.45 7.74 -17.50
C THR A 254 0.32 6.80 -16.57
N GLY A 255 -0.15 5.56 -16.36
CA GLY A 255 0.52 4.60 -15.50
C GLY A 255 1.85 4.05 -16.05
N PHE A 256 2.17 4.32 -17.33
CA PHE A 256 3.49 4.02 -17.88
C PHE A 256 4.57 4.99 -17.38
N MET A 257 4.22 6.28 -17.25
CA MET A 257 5.15 7.36 -16.86
C MET A 257 5.98 7.05 -15.60
N PRO A 258 5.41 6.67 -14.44
CA PRO A 258 6.19 6.41 -13.24
C PRO A 258 7.14 5.21 -13.40
N LYS A 259 6.69 4.12 -14.04
CA LYS A 259 7.52 2.93 -14.25
C LYS A 259 8.70 3.22 -15.18
N TRP A 260 8.43 3.96 -16.26
CA TRP A 260 9.46 4.35 -17.22
C TRP A 260 10.52 5.23 -16.57
N LEU A 261 10.12 6.26 -15.81
CA LEU A 261 11.07 7.15 -15.11
C LEU A 261 11.91 6.41 -14.06
N ILE A 262 11.31 5.46 -13.31
CA ILE A 262 12.07 4.62 -12.38
C ILE A 262 13.12 3.81 -13.14
N LEU A 263 12.74 3.16 -14.24
CA LEU A 263 13.67 2.34 -15.02
C LEU A 263 14.81 3.18 -15.60
N THR A 264 14.53 4.37 -16.14
CA THR A 264 15.59 5.24 -16.67
C THR A 264 16.59 5.61 -15.59
N GLU A 265 16.14 5.94 -14.38
CA GLU A 265 17.04 6.29 -13.28
C GLU A 265 17.77 5.07 -12.68
N LEU A 266 17.16 3.87 -12.71
CA LEU A 266 17.87 2.65 -12.32
C LEU A 266 19.02 2.32 -13.29
N THR A 267 18.84 2.59 -14.59
CA THR A 267 19.90 2.39 -15.58
C THR A 267 21.05 3.37 -15.40
N THR A 268 20.79 4.62 -15.01
CA THR A 268 21.84 5.62 -14.74
C THR A 268 22.65 5.26 -13.48
N MET A 269 22.05 4.57 -12.51
CA MET A 269 22.72 4.08 -11.30
C MET A 269 23.53 2.78 -11.49
N ASN A 270 23.72 2.29 -12.73
CA ASN A 270 24.43 1.05 -13.03
C ASN A 270 23.91 -0.19 -12.28
N LEU A 271 22.58 -0.29 -12.07
CA LEU A 271 21.92 -1.48 -11.53
C LEU A 271 21.16 -2.25 -12.63
N PRO A 272 21.84 -2.81 -13.65
CA PRO A 272 21.17 -3.39 -14.81
C PRO A 272 20.29 -4.58 -14.43
N ILE A 273 20.71 -5.40 -13.46
CA ILE A 273 19.99 -6.60 -13.00
C ILE A 273 18.64 -6.24 -12.35
N ALA A 274 18.54 -5.07 -11.72
CA ALA A 274 17.29 -4.59 -11.14
C ALA A 274 16.38 -3.89 -12.16
N SER A 275 16.93 -3.53 -13.34
CA SER A 275 16.26 -2.78 -14.39
C SER A 275 15.69 -3.64 -15.54
N THR A 276 16.01 -4.95 -15.56
CA THR A 276 15.47 -5.94 -16.51
C THR A 276 14.25 -6.64 -15.94
#